data_AF-A0A951D548-F1
#
_entry.id   AF-A0A951D548-F1
#
_cell.length_a   1.000
_cell.length_b   1.000
_cell.length_c   1.000
_cell.angle_alpha   90.00
_cell.angle_beta   90.00
_cell.angle_gamma   90.00
#
_symmetry.space_group_name_H-M   'P 1'
#
loop_
_entity.id
_entity.type
_entity.pdbx_description
1 polymer ?
#
loop_
_entity_poly.entity_id
_entity_poly.type
_entity_poly.pdbx_seq_one_letter_code
_entity_poly.pdbx_strand_id
1 'polypeptide(L)'
;EWPAGDWERILAERVESYRPEWLDDLCLSGQVAWGRLSVLEPVKEDDNPTATEAGGASKTPSRRTPITLMLREDLPWLLQAHRGATEPAQPRTGAGRKVLETLRTHGALFHADLRAMGGLLPIEVEEGLWDGVARGLVTADGWAAIRSLLNARSRFVRRQRPYSRAGARGQRPMWRHAPEGRWTLLPTAQACEEVEELAETVAWQLLRRWGVVFRDVYLKERMAVPWREVLWALRRLEARGLIRGGHFVTGLTGEQFAEESTLPLLRARRAAGTAGSQAS
;
A
#
# COMPACT_ATOMS: atom_id res chain seq x y z
N GLU A 1 2.15 -0.21 5.09
CA GLU A 1 1.01 -0.38 4.16
C GLU A 1 -0.29 -0.55 4.94
N TRP A 2 -1.44 -0.19 4.35
CA TRP A 2 -2.76 -0.38 4.96
C TRP A 2 -3.69 -1.17 4.03
N PRO A 3 -4.74 -1.83 4.54
CA PRO A 3 -5.76 -2.45 3.71
C PRO A 3 -6.36 -1.49 2.69
N ALA A 4 -6.50 -1.94 1.43
CA ALA A 4 -7.11 -1.17 0.34
C ALA A 4 -8.47 -0.58 0.73
N GLY A 5 -9.28 -1.33 1.48
CA GLY A 5 -10.61 -0.91 1.90
C GLY A 5 -10.66 0.08 3.06
N ASP A 6 -9.53 0.42 3.68
CA ASP A 6 -9.44 1.29 4.86
C ASP A 6 -8.90 2.70 4.56
N TRP A 7 -8.21 2.90 3.42
CA TRP A 7 -7.53 4.17 3.11
C TRP A 7 -8.45 5.40 3.17
N GLU A 8 -9.62 5.35 2.55
CA GLU A 8 -10.54 6.50 2.55
C GLU A 8 -11.13 6.80 3.93
N ARG A 9 -11.28 5.78 4.79
CA ARG A 9 -11.66 5.99 6.19
C ARG A 9 -10.55 6.67 6.97
N ILE A 10 -9.30 6.22 6.80
CA ILE A 10 -8.12 6.81 7.44
C ILE A 10 -7.96 8.28 7.01
N LEU A 11 -8.17 8.58 5.74
CA LEU A 11 -8.10 9.96 5.24
C LEU A 11 -9.24 10.81 5.80
N ALA A 12 -10.46 10.30 5.86
CA ALA A 12 -11.59 11.01 6.46
C ALA A 12 -11.40 11.30 7.97
N GLU A 13 -10.70 10.43 8.69
CA GLU A 13 -10.36 10.65 10.11
C GLU A 13 -9.24 11.70 10.31
N ARG A 14 -8.46 12.02 9.26
CA ARG A 14 -7.25 12.87 9.36
C ARG A 14 -7.32 14.17 8.58
N VAL A 15 -8.22 14.26 7.60
CA VAL A 15 -8.39 15.41 6.72
C VAL A 15 -9.80 15.94 6.91
N GLU A 16 -9.89 17.18 7.40
CA GLU A 16 -11.17 17.84 7.62
C GLU A 16 -11.95 17.94 6.31
N SER A 17 -13.23 17.57 6.35
CA SER A 17 -14.12 17.59 5.18
C SER A 17 -13.58 16.80 3.97
N TYR A 18 -12.84 15.72 4.21
CA TYR A 18 -12.28 14.86 3.16
C TYR A 18 -13.32 14.49 2.10
N ARG A 19 -12.93 14.64 0.84
CA ARG A 19 -13.71 14.23 -0.32
C ARG A 19 -12.94 13.22 -1.16
N PRO A 20 -13.55 12.08 -1.56
CA PRO A 20 -12.89 11.07 -2.39
C PRO A 20 -12.31 11.60 -3.70
N GLU A 21 -12.95 12.62 -4.28
CA GLU A 21 -12.50 13.23 -5.54
C GLU A 21 -11.09 13.83 -5.44
N TRP A 22 -10.70 14.37 -4.27
CA TRP A 22 -9.37 14.95 -4.08
C TRP A 22 -8.26 13.92 -4.25
N LEU A 23 -8.48 12.69 -3.79
CA LEU A 23 -7.51 11.61 -3.98
C LEU A 23 -7.40 11.22 -5.45
N ASP A 24 -8.51 11.24 -6.20
CA ASP A 24 -8.48 10.97 -7.63
C ASP A 24 -7.73 12.07 -8.37
N ASP A 25 -8.00 13.34 -8.06
CA ASP A 25 -7.32 14.49 -8.65
C ASP A 25 -5.80 14.48 -8.38
N LEU A 26 -5.40 14.10 -7.16
CA LEU A 26 -3.98 13.94 -6.80
C LEU A 26 -3.31 12.76 -7.53
N CYS A 27 -4.03 11.66 -7.76
CA CYS A 27 -3.50 10.55 -8.55
C CYS A 27 -3.37 10.95 -10.04
N LEU A 28 -4.41 11.57 -10.60
CA LEU A 28 -4.48 11.98 -12.01
C LEU A 28 -3.49 13.09 -12.36
N SER A 29 -3.23 14.02 -11.43
CA SER A 29 -2.19 15.05 -11.57
C SER A 29 -0.78 14.48 -11.48
N GLY A 30 -0.64 13.21 -11.08
CA GLY A 30 0.64 12.53 -10.94
C GLY A 30 1.39 12.84 -9.65
N GLN A 31 0.83 13.63 -8.72
CA GLN A 31 1.46 13.90 -7.43
C GLN A 31 1.48 12.67 -6.52
N VAL A 32 0.37 11.92 -6.52
CA VAL A 32 0.21 10.70 -5.73
C VAL A 32 0.25 9.49 -6.65
N ALA A 33 0.89 8.43 -6.17
CA ALA A 33 0.84 7.11 -6.75
C ALA A 33 0.35 6.12 -5.69
N TRP A 34 -0.13 4.97 -6.14
CA TRP A 34 -0.53 3.90 -5.25
C TRP A 34 -0.05 2.55 -5.76
N GLY A 35 0.13 1.61 -4.85
CA GLY A 35 0.60 0.27 -5.18
C GLY A 35 0.97 -0.51 -3.94
N ARG A 36 1.20 -1.81 -4.13
CA ARG A 36 1.73 -2.65 -3.06
C ARG A 36 3.25 -2.66 -3.13
N LEU A 37 3.90 -2.23 -2.06
CA LEU A 37 5.35 -2.21 -1.94
C LEU A 37 5.88 -3.57 -1.46
N SER A 38 5.19 -4.20 -0.51
CA SER A 38 5.63 -5.50 0.03
C SER A 38 5.53 -6.62 -1.00
N VAL A 39 6.55 -7.46 -1.05
CA VAL A 39 6.52 -8.71 -1.80
C VAL A 39 5.73 -9.74 -1.00
N LEU A 40 4.85 -10.49 -1.68
CA LEU A 40 4.27 -11.70 -1.09
C LEU A 40 5.39 -12.72 -0.93
N GLU A 41 5.61 -13.21 0.29
CA GLU A 41 6.50 -14.35 0.50
C GLU A 41 6.09 -15.50 -0.42
N PRO A 42 7.03 -16.10 -1.17
CA PRO A 42 6.74 -17.29 -1.92
C PRO A 42 6.26 -18.36 -0.94
N VAL A 43 5.12 -18.98 -1.24
CA VAL A 43 4.70 -20.18 -0.51
C VAL A 43 5.84 -21.17 -0.68
N LYS A 44 6.47 -21.58 0.43
CA LYS A 44 7.45 -22.67 0.40
C LYS A 44 6.77 -23.85 -0.28
N GLU A 45 7.33 -24.31 -1.39
CA GLU A 45 6.89 -25.55 -2.03
C GLU A 45 7.04 -26.66 -0.99
N ASP A 46 5.93 -27.09 -0.38
CA ASP A 46 5.90 -28.35 0.32
C ASP A 46 6.20 -29.44 -0.72
N ASP A 47 7.14 -30.35 -0.39
CA ASP A 47 7.60 -31.50 -1.18
C ASP A 47 6.47 -32.52 -1.48
N ASN A 48 5.42 -32.10 -2.19
CA ASN A 48 4.35 -33.00 -2.61
C ASN A 48 4.07 -32.87 -4.11
N PRO A 49 4.67 -33.74 -4.96
CA PRO A 49 4.57 -33.66 -6.41
C PRO A 49 3.18 -34.03 -6.98
N THR A 50 2.19 -34.29 -6.12
CA THR A 50 0.80 -34.58 -6.50
C THR A 50 -0.16 -33.42 -6.27
N ALA A 51 0.32 -32.29 -5.74
CA ALA A 51 -0.41 -31.04 -5.81
C ALA A 51 -0.31 -30.51 -7.25
N THR A 52 -1.21 -30.99 -8.11
CA THR A 52 -1.61 -30.35 -9.38
C THR A 52 -1.43 -28.84 -9.25
N GLU A 53 -0.75 -28.23 -10.22
CA GLU A 53 -0.33 -26.83 -10.39
C GLU A 53 -1.39 -25.74 -10.01
N ALA A 54 -1.85 -25.76 -8.77
CA ALA A 54 -2.94 -24.98 -8.21
C ALA A 54 -2.45 -24.06 -7.08
N GLY A 55 -1.14 -23.81 -7.02
CA GLY A 55 -0.48 -22.94 -6.03
C GLY A 55 -0.51 -21.45 -6.35
N GLY A 56 -1.28 -21.03 -7.35
CA GLY A 56 -1.44 -19.63 -7.74
C GLY A 56 -2.90 -19.21 -7.73
N ALA A 57 -3.64 -19.52 -6.66
CA ALA A 57 -5.04 -19.16 -6.53
C ALA A 57 -5.26 -17.71 -6.99
N SER A 58 -6.07 -17.54 -8.04
CA SER A 58 -6.64 -16.26 -8.44
C SER A 58 -7.13 -15.57 -7.16
N LYS A 59 -6.38 -14.57 -6.69
CA LYS A 59 -6.68 -13.94 -5.41
C LYS A 59 -7.94 -13.14 -5.66
N THR A 60 -9.07 -13.60 -5.13
CA THR A 60 -10.31 -12.85 -5.19
C THR A 60 -10.09 -11.44 -4.62
N PRO A 61 -10.70 -10.39 -5.22
CA PRO A 61 -10.71 -9.05 -4.67
C PRO A 61 -10.98 -9.02 -3.16
N SER A 62 -9.99 -8.54 -2.41
CA SER A 62 -9.99 -8.53 -0.94
C SER A 62 -9.74 -7.12 -0.40
N ARG A 63 -10.70 -6.58 0.36
CA ARG A 63 -10.53 -5.30 1.05
C ARG A 63 -9.29 -5.24 1.96
N ARG A 64 -8.76 -6.42 2.36
CA ARG A 64 -7.59 -6.59 3.22
C ARG A 64 -6.25 -6.54 2.49
N THR A 65 -6.23 -6.48 1.15
CA THR A 65 -4.97 -6.40 0.40
C THR A 65 -4.20 -5.15 0.82
N PRO A 66 -2.95 -5.29 1.29
CA PRO A 66 -2.11 -4.15 1.64
C PRO A 66 -1.80 -3.31 0.39
N ILE A 67 -2.08 -2.02 0.47
CA ILE A 67 -1.74 -1.01 -0.53
C ILE A 67 -1.11 0.17 0.19
N THR A 68 -0.21 0.86 -0.48
CA THR A 68 0.40 2.11 -0.04
C THR A 68 -0.07 3.24 -0.95
N LEU A 69 -0.51 4.36 -0.36
CA LEU A 69 -0.54 5.66 -1.00
C LEU A 69 0.79 6.36 -0.73
N MET A 70 1.41 6.92 -1.77
CA MET A 70 2.71 7.57 -1.67
C MET A 70 2.80 8.75 -2.63
N LEU A 71 3.72 9.68 -2.38
CA LEU A 71 4.11 10.65 -3.40
C LEU A 71 4.78 9.92 -4.56
N ARG A 72 4.48 10.33 -5.78
CA ARG A 72 5.03 9.66 -6.97
C ARG A 72 6.55 9.76 -7.04
N GLU A 73 7.11 10.89 -6.59
CA GLU A 73 8.56 11.10 -6.52
C GLU A 73 9.26 10.15 -5.54
N ASP A 74 8.56 9.69 -4.51
CA ASP A 74 9.08 8.77 -3.50
C ASP A 74 9.03 7.30 -3.94
N LEU A 75 8.27 6.99 -5.00
CA LEU A 75 8.04 5.61 -5.44
C LEU A 75 9.35 4.83 -5.68
N PRO A 76 10.41 5.39 -6.33
CA PRO A 76 11.64 4.64 -6.60
C PRO A 76 12.34 4.17 -5.32
N TRP A 77 12.57 5.08 -4.36
CA TRP A 77 13.25 4.72 -3.12
C TRP A 77 12.36 3.87 -2.21
N LEU A 78 11.04 4.08 -2.22
CA LEU A 78 10.09 3.25 -1.46
C LEU A 78 10.10 1.80 -1.96
N LEU A 79 10.11 1.60 -3.28
CA LEU A 79 10.23 0.25 -3.86
C LEU A 79 11.55 -0.40 -3.45
N GLN A 80 12.66 0.32 -3.59
CA GLN A 80 13.97 -0.19 -3.18
C GLN A 80 14.03 -0.50 -1.68
N ALA A 81 13.47 0.36 -0.82
CA ALA A 81 13.47 0.18 0.62
C ALA A 81 12.68 -1.06 1.07
N HIS A 82 11.58 -1.39 0.39
CA HIS A 82 10.71 -2.51 0.76
C HIS A 82 11.05 -3.81 0.05
N ARG A 83 11.60 -3.76 -1.17
CA ARG A 83 11.87 -4.93 -1.99
C ARG A 83 13.34 -5.32 -2.02
N GLY A 84 14.24 -4.35 -1.98
CA GLY A 84 15.65 -4.55 -2.31
C GLY A 84 15.77 -5.26 -3.66
N ALA A 85 16.53 -6.36 -3.69
CA ALA A 85 16.68 -7.20 -4.88
C ALA A 85 15.51 -8.20 -5.11
N THR A 86 14.50 -8.21 -4.23
CA THR A 86 13.42 -9.21 -4.29
C THR A 86 12.35 -8.79 -5.28
N GLU A 87 12.12 -9.59 -6.31
CA GLU A 87 11.03 -9.34 -7.26
C GLU A 87 9.71 -9.97 -6.79
N PRO A 88 8.55 -9.32 -7.06
CA PRO A 88 7.27 -9.92 -6.75
C PRO A 88 6.95 -11.14 -7.62
N ALA A 89 6.38 -12.17 -6.99
CA ALA A 89 6.01 -13.41 -7.67
C ALA A 89 5.01 -13.17 -8.81
N GLN A 90 5.39 -13.54 -10.03
CA GLN A 90 4.56 -13.37 -11.22
C GLN A 90 3.53 -14.51 -11.39
N PRO A 91 2.31 -14.21 -11.87
CA PRO A 91 1.33 -15.25 -12.24
C PRO A 91 1.83 -16.02 -13.47
N ARG A 92 1.87 -17.36 -13.36
CA ARG A 92 2.33 -18.26 -14.43
C ARG A 92 1.21 -18.68 -15.40
N THR A 93 -0.04 -18.58 -14.98
CA THR A 93 -1.23 -19.02 -15.73
C THR A 93 -2.43 -18.09 -15.46
N GLY A 94 -3.52 -18.28 -16.20
CA GLY A 94 -4.79 -17.60 -15.98
C GLY A 94 -4.83 -16.13 -16.41
N ALA A 95 -5.87 -15.42 -15.95
CA ALA A 95 -6.14 -14.05 -16.35
C ALA A 95 -5.06 -13.05 -15.90
N GLY A 96 -4.48 -13.23 -14.71
CA GLY A 96 -3.38 -12.40 -14.22
C GLY A 96 -2.18 -12.38 -15.15
N ARG A 97 -1.77 -13.55 -15.68
CA ARG A 97 -0.69 -13.64 -16.67
C ARG A 97 -1.02 -12.89 -17.95
N LYS A 98 -2.21 -13.14 -18.53
CA LYS A 98 -2.64 -12.51 -19.79
C LYS A 98 -2.70 -10.99 -19.67
N VAL A 99 -3.22 -10.46 -18.55
CA VAL A 99 -3.25 -9.02 -18.27
C VAL A 99 -1.83 -8.44 -18.24
N LEU A 100 -0.89 -9.09 -17.52
CA LEU A 100 0.49 -8.62 -17.47
C LEU A 100 1.19 -8.67 -18.84
N GLU A 101 1.01 -9.74 -19.62
CA GLU A 101 1.56 -9.85 -20.98
C GLU A 101 1.00 -8.75 -21.90
N THR A 102 -0.29 -8.47 -21.79
CA THR A 102 -0.95 -7.41 -22.58
C THR A 102 -0.37 -6.04 -22.23
N LEU A 103 -0.22 -5.73 -20.94
CA LEU A 103 0.39 -4.48 -20.45
C LEU A 103 1.87 -4.36 -20.82
N ARG A 104 2.63 -5.46 -20.82
CA ARG A 104 4.04 -5.46 -21.26
C ARG A 104 4.16 -5.13 -22.75
N THR A 105 3.25 -5.65 -23.55
CA THR A 105 3.31 -5.51 -25.02
C THR A 105 2.83 -4.13 -25.47
N HIS A 106 1.80 -3.58 -24.84
CA HIS A 106 1.13 -2.37 -25.31
C HIS A 106 1.29 -1.15 -24.38
N GLY A 107 1.93 -1.33 -23.22
CA GLY A 107 2.07 -0.28 -22.21
C GLY A 107 0.79 -0.06 -21.40
N ALA A 108 0.54 1.19 -21.00
CA ALA A 108 -0.58 1.54 -20.15
C ALA A 108 -1.91 1.53 -20.92
N LEU A 109 -2.90 0.78 -20.43
CA LEU A 109 -4.16 0.50 -21.12
C LEU A 109 -5.38 0.76 -20.24
N PHE A 110 -6.51 1.18 -20.85
CA PHE A 110 -7.78 1.19 -20.13
C PHE A 110 -8.37 -0.22 -20.00
N HIS A 111 -9.32 -0.39 -19.08
CA HIS A 111 -10.02 -1.67 -18.88
C HIS A 111 -10.66 -2.21 -20.18
N ALA A 112 -11.22 -1.33 -21.02
CA ALA A 112 -11.81 -1.73 -22.31
C ALA A 112 -10.76 -2.29 -23.29
N ASP A 113 -9.57 -1.70 -23.32
CA ASP A 113 -8.47 -2.13 -24.20
C ASP A 113 -7.88 -3.46 -23.72
N LEU A 114 -7.75 -3.66 -22.41
CA LEU A 114 -7.34 -4.95 -21.85
C LEU A 114 -8.27 -6.10 -22.25
N ARG A 115 -9.58 -5.84 -22.37
CA ARG A 115 -10.54 -6.82 -22.88
C ARG A 115 -10.34 -7.08 -24.37
N ALA A 116 -10.24 -6.01 -25.16
CA ALA A 116 -10.16 -6.10 -26.61
C ALA A 116 -8.84 -6.75 -27.07
N MET A 117 -7.71 -6.30 -26.52
CA MET A 117 -6.37 -6.76 -26.89
C MET A 117 -6.00 -8.09 -26.22
N GLY A 118 -6.41 -8.28 -24.95
CA GLY A 118 -6.12 -9.51 -24.20
C GLY A 118 -7.07 -10.67 -24.48
N GLY A 119 -8.18 -10.43 -25.20
CA GLY A 119 -9.21 -11.43 -25.45
C GLY A 119 -9.87 -11.94 -24.15
N LEU A 120 -10.02 -11.05 -23.16
CA LEU A 120 -10.48 -11.37 -21.81
C LEU A 120 -11.93 -10.94 -21.60
N LEU A 121 -12.68 -11.76 -20.86
CA LEU A 121 -13.99 -11.38 -20.34
C LEU A 121 -13.84 -10.26 -19.30
N PRO A 122 -14.88 -9.44 -19.06
CA PRO A 122 -14.82 -8.39 -18.04
C PRO A 122 -14.38 -8.88 -16.66
N ILE A 123 -14.91 -10.03 -16.23
CA ILE A 123 -14.57 -10.62 -14.93
C ILE A 123 -13.11 -11.09 -14.87
N GLU A 124 -12.58 -11.64 -15.97
CA GLU A 124 -11.19 -12.09 -16.04
C GLU A 124 -10.23 -10.89 -15.98
N VAL A 125 -10.58 -9.76 -16.59
CA VAL A 125 -9.79 -8.53 -16.45
C VAL A 125 -9.81 -8.03 -15.01
N GLU A 126 -10.98 -7.97 -14.36
CA GLU A 126 -11.09 -7.58 -12.95
C GLU A 126 -10.27 -8.50 -12.02
N GLU A 127 -10.35 -9.82 -12.22
CA GLU A 127 -9.56 -10.81 -11.47
C GLU A 127 -8.06 -10.70 -11.73
N GLY A 128 -7.65 -10.56 -13.00
CA GLY A 128 -6.26 -10.45 -13.39
C GLY A 128 -5.60 -9.17 -12.90
N LEU A 129 -6.31 -8.04 -12.99
CA LEU A 129 -5.87 -6.76 -12.42
C LEU A 129 -5.74 -6.86 -10.89
N TRP A 130 -6.71 -7.47 -10.22
CA TRP A 130 -6.63 -7.64 -8.78
C TRP A 130 -5.48 -8.56 -8.35
N ASP A 131 -5.25 -9.67 -9.05
CA ASP A 131 -4.09 -10.55 -8.79
C ASP A 131 -2.77 -9.76 -8.97
N GLY A 132 -2.67 -8.95 -10.02
CA GLY A 132 -1.56 -8.03 -10.23
C GLY A 132 -1.38 -7.03 -9.08
N VAL A 133 -2.45 -6.39 -8.60
CA VAL A 133 -2.40 -5.44 -7.47
C VAL A 133 -1.97 -6.16 -6.19
N ALA A 134 -2.56 -7.33 -5.93
CA ALA A 134 -2.26 -8.15 -4.77
C ALA A 134 -0.80 -8.61 -4.75
N ARG A 135 -0.18 -8.79 -5.92
CA ARG A 135 1.25 -9.10 -6.07
C ARG A 135 2.15 -7.87 -6.12
N GLY A 136 1.61 -6.66 -6.23
CA GLY A 136 2.41 -5.45 -6.40
C GLY A 136 3.04 -5.33 -7.79
N LEU A 137 2.39 -5.86 -8.81
CA LEU A 137 2.86 -5.87 -10.21
C LEU A 137 2.18 -4.80 -11.08
N VAL A 138 1.00 -4.31 -10.69
CA VAL A 138 0.25 -3.30 -11.46
C VAL A 138 -0.23 -2.18 -10.56
N THR A 139 -0.47 -1.02 -11.17
CA THR A 139 -1.10 0.17 -10.59
C THR A 139 -1.99 0.84 -11.66
N ALA A 140 -2.69 1.91 -11.30
CA ALA A 140 -3.46 2.71 -12.25
C ALA A 140 -3.36 4.21 -11.95
N ASP A 141 -3.75 5.03 -12.93
CA ASP A 141 -3.70 6.50 -12.85
C ASP A 141 -4.60 7.11 -11.74
N GLY A 142 -5.58 6.38 -11.21
CA GLY A 142 -6.54 6.89 -10.22
C GLY A 142 -6.93 5.89 -9.13
N TRP A 143 -7.36 6.38 -7.96
CA TRP A 143 -7.86 5.52 -6.88
C TRP A 143 -9.26 4.94 -7.18
N ALA A 144 -10.02 5.60 -8.06
CA ALA A 144 -11.23 5.09 -8.67
C ALA A 144 -11.12 3.64 -9.18
N ALA A 145 -9.93 3.24 -9.67
CA ALA A 145 -9.66 1.88 -10.13
C ALA A 145 -9.80 0.85 -8.99
N ILE A 146 -9.22 1.13 -7.81
CA ILE A 146 -9.37 0.29 -6.61
C ILE A 146 -10.82 0.29 -6.13
N ARG A 147 -11.49 1.45 -6.12
CA ARG A 147 -12.92 1.51 -5.74
C ARG A 147 -13.76 0.61 -6.65
N SER A 148 -13.50 0.63 -7.96
CA SER A 148 -14.21 -0.21 -8.93
C SER A 148 -14.00 -1.68 -8.64
N LEU A 149 -12.75 -2.14 -8.47
CA LEU A 149 -12.45 -3.55 -8.16
C LEU A 149 -13.06 -4.01 -6.82
N LEU A 150 -13.05 -3.17 -5.79
CA LEU A 150 -13.67 -3.49 -4.50
C LEU A 150 -15.21 -3.56 -4.60
N ASN A 151 -15.82 -2.74 -5.46
CA ASN A 151 -17.27 -2.69 -5.67
C ASN A 151 -17.76 -3.70 -6.71
N ALA A 152 -16.90 -4.18 -7.61
CA ALA A 152 -17.25 -5.16 -8.62
C ALA A 152 -17.93 -6.39 -8.01
N ARG A 153 -17.40 -6.86 -6.87
CA ARG A 153 -17.94 -7.99 -6.11
C ARG A 153 -19.33 -7.73 -5.51
N SER A 154 -19.64 -6.51 -5.08
CA SER A 154 -20.96 -6.19 -4.50
C SER A 154 -22.07 -6.16 -5.56
N ARG A 155 -21.72 -5.88 -6.83
CA ARG A 155 -22.66 -5.97 -7.97
C ARG A 155 -23.16 -7.39 -8.22
N PHE A 156 -22.32 -8.41 -7.99
CA PHE A 156 -22.71 -9.81 -8.17
C PHE A 156 -23.65 -10.32 -7.07
N VAL A 157 -23.40 -9.95 -5.81
CA VAL A 157 -24.28 -10.33 -4.68
C VAL A 157 -25.67 -9.69 -4.80
N ARG A 158 -25.76 -8.45 -5.33
CA ARG A 158 -27.05 -7.78 -5.57
C ARG A 158 -27.85 -8.36 -6.73
N ARG A 159 -27.22 -9.00 -7.72
CA ARG A 159 -27.90 -9.62 -8.87
C ARG A 159 -28.66 -10.91 -8.50
N GLN A 160 -28.38 -11.51 -7.34
CA GLN A 160 -29.02 -12.75 -6.88
C GLN A 160 -30.28 -12.54 -6.02
N ARG A 161 -30.80 -11.31 -5.86
CA ARG A 161 -32.11 -11.09 -5.20
C ARG A 161 -33.20 -10.84 -6.26
N PRO A 162 -34.11 -11.81 -6.54
CA PRO A 162 -35.14 -11.67 -7.57
C PRO A 162 -36.34 -10.79 -7.15
N TYR A 163 -36.27 -10.09 -6.01
CA TYR A 163 -37.38 -9.27 -5.53
C TYR A 163 -36.85 -7.95 -4.95
N SER A 164 -36.92 -6.90 -5.76
CA SER A 164 -36.87 -5.52 -5.27
C SER A 164 -38.05 -4.79 -5.90
N ARG A 165 -39.01 -4.47 -5.04
CA ARG A 165 -40.30 -3.84 -5.36
C ARG A 165 -40.12 -2.66 -6.31
N ALA A 166 -40.96 -2.63 -7.35
CA ALA A 166 -41.25 -1.43 -8.12
C ALA A 166 -41.77 -0.36 -7.15
N GLY A 167 -41.05 0.75 -6.99
CA GLY A 167 -41.51 1.87 -6.17
C GLY A 167 -40.42 2.73 -5.55
N ALA A 168 -39.20 2.22 -5.37
CA ALA A 168 -38.08 3.10 -5.07
C ALA A 168 -37.64 3.77 -6.39
N ARG A 169 -37.95 5.06 -6.55
CA ARG A 169 -37.18 5.98 -7.41
C ARG A 169 -35.77 6.05 -6.80
N GLY A 170 -35.06 4.94 -6.96
CA GLY A 170 -33.83 4.64 -6.28
C GLY A 170 -32.77 5.53 -6.88
N GLN A 171 -32.18 6.35 -6.02
CA GLN A 171 -30.87 6.90 -6.23
C GLN A 171 -30.00 5.85 -6.93
N ARG A 172 -29.83 6.01 -8.25
CA ARG A 172 -28.67 5.45 -8.93
C ARG A 172 -27.50 5.97 -8.09
N PRO A 173 -26.60 5.12 -7.58
CA PRO A 173 -25.44 5.63 -6.89
C PRO A 173 -24.70 6.50 -7.90
N MET A 174 -24.91 7.82 -7.80
CA MET A 174 -24.30 8.86 -8.61
C MET A 174 -22.88 9.06 -8.08
N TRP A 175 -22.13 7.96 -7.94
CA TRP A 175 -20.70 8.05 -8.14
C TRP A 175 -20.60 8.28 -9.63
N ARG A 176 -20.42 9.53 -10.04
CA ARG A 176 -19.92 9.85 -11.39
C ARG A 176 -18.85 8.81 -11.66
N HIS A 177 -18.96 8.09 -12.77
CA HIS A 177 -17.94 7.15 -13.21
C HIS A 177 -16.63 7.93 -13.34
N ALA A 178 -15.91 8.10 -12.23
CA ALA A 178 -14.57 8.61 -12.24
C ALA A 178 -13.82 7.65 -13.17
N PRO A 179 -13.17 8.16 -14.22
CA PRO A 179 -12.48 7.30 -15.16
C PRO A 179 -11.53 6.42 -14.34
N GLU A 180 -11.64 5.10 -14.50
CA GLU A 180 -10.81 4.13 -13.75
C GLU A 180 -9.30 4.29 -14.02
N GLY A 181 -8.93 5.23 -14.90
CA GLY A 181 -7.57 5.49 -15.32
C GLY A 181 -7.04 4.40 -16.24
N ARG A 182 -5.82 4.58 -16.72
CA ARG A 182 -5.09 3.50 -17.39
C ARG A 182 -4.41 2.64 -16.34
N TRP A 183 -4.43 1.34 -16.55
CA TRP A 183 -3.66 0.36 -15.82
C TRP A 183 -2.27 0.26 -16.42
N THR A 184 -1.27 0.18 -15.57
CA THR A 184 0.14 0.07 -15.95
C THR A 184 0.86 -0.92 -15.06
N LEU A 185 1.97 -1.46 -15.55
CA LEU A 185 2.90 -2.20 -14.72
C LEU A 185 3.51 -1.26 -13.68
N LEU A 186 3.62 -1.75 -12.44
CA LEU A 186 4.38 -1.05 -11.41
C LEU A 186 5.88 -1.20 -11.73
N PRO A 187 6.68 -0.13 -11.61
CA PRO A 187 8.12 -0.22 -11.81
C PRO A 187 8.78 -1.28 -10.92
N THR A 188 9.87 -1.86 -11.41
CA THR A 188 10.74 -2.71 -10.59
C THR A 188 11.57 -1.83 -9.66
N ALA A 189 11.93 -2.38 -8.50
CA ALA A 189 12.91 -1.73 -7.64
C ALA A 189 14.24 -1.65 -8.40
N GLN A 190 14.87 -0.48 -8.38
CA GLN A 190 16.18 -0.27 -8.98
C GLN A 190 17.23 -0.35 -7.88
N ALA A 191 18.33 -1.06 -8.16
CA ALA A 191 19.45 -1.13 -7.24
C ALA A 191 19.92 0.29 -6.90
N CYS A 192 20.01 0.56 -5.60
CA CYS A 192 20.56 1.80 -5.08
C CYS A 192 21.99 1.54 -4.63
N GLU A 193 22.94 2.25 -5.23
CA GLU A 193 24.36 2.17 -4.87
C GLU A 193 24.64 2.89 -3.54
N GLU A 194 23.79 3.86 -3.18
CA GLU A 194 23.90 4.70 -1.98
C GLU A 194 23.04 4.18 -0.82
N VAL A 195 23.39 2.98 -0.33
CA VAL A 195 22.69 2.33 0.79
C VAL A 195 22.58 3.24 2.03
N GLU A 196 23.59 4.07 2.26
CA GLU A 196 23.65 5.00 3.38
C GLU A 196 22.56 6.09 3.30
N GLU A 197 22.36 6.67 2.11
CA GLU A 197 21.35 7.69 1.85
C GLU A 197 19.94 7.10 1.90
N LEU A 198 19.76 5.90 1.35
CA LEU A 198 18.50 5.16 1.45
C LEU A 198 18.15 4.89 2.92
N ALA A 199 19.11 4.46 3.73
CA ALA A 199 18.90 4.20 5.15
C ALA A 199 18.54 5.47 5.93
N GLU A 200 19.14 6.62 5.58
CA GLU A 200 18.79 7.91 6.15
C GLU A 200 17.38 8.36 5.76
N THR A 201 17.01 8.21 4.48
CA THR A 201 15.66 8.51 4.00
C THR A 201 14.61 7.65 4.71
N VAL A 202 14.90 6.35 4.88
CA VAL A 202 14.06 5.43 5.66
C VAL A 202 13.96 5.87 7.13
N ALA A 203 15.07 6.26 7.75
CA ALA A 203 15.08 6.72 9.14
C ALA A 203 14.16 7.95 9.32
N TRP A 204 14.27 8.94 8.44
CA TRP A 204 13.39 10.11 8.43
C TRP A 204 11.93 9.74 8.24
N GLN A 205 11.63 8.84 7.30
CA GLN A 205 10.26 8.38 7.07
C GLN A 205 9.68 7.70 8.32
N LEU A 206 10.47 6.89 9.02
CA LEU A 206 10.03 6.22 10.26
C LEU A 206 9.78 7.23 11.38
N LEU A 207 10.65 8.23 11.54
CA LEU A 207 10.50 9.30 12.52
C LEU A 207 9.21 10.10 12.27
N ARG A 208 8.96 10.52 11.03
CA ARG A 208 7.72 11.24 10.65
C ARG A 208 6.46 10.41 10.88
N ARG A 209 6.54 9.10 10.63
CA ARG A 209 5.38 8.20 10.72
C ARG A 209 5.05 7.78 12.15
N TRP A 210 6.05 7.53 12.98
CA TRP A 210 5.87 6.97 14.33
C TRP A 210 6.18 7.95 15.46
N GLY A 211 6.89 9.05 15.18
CA GLY A 211 7.38 10.02 16.16
C GLY A 211 8.56 9.51 16.99
N VAL A 212 8.45 8.27 17.49
CA VAL A 212 9.52 7.55 18.21
C VAL A 212 9.83 6.25 17.48
N VAL A 213 11.09 6.08 17.11
CA VAL A 213 11.60 4.92 16.38
C VAL A 213 12.44 4.04 17.29
N PHE A 214 12.16 2.74 17.26
CA PHE A 214 12.88 1.68 17.94
C PHE A 214 12.72 0.39 17.14
N ARG A 215 13.50 -0.64 17.46
CA ARG A 215 13.63 -1.86 16.65
C ARG A 215 12.27 -2.51 16.31
N ASP A 216 11.37 -2.63 17.28
CA ASP A 216 10.10 -3.33 17.06
C ASP A 216 9.14 -2.56 16.17
N VAL A 217 9.20 -1.22 16.15
CA VAL A 217 8.46 -0.40 15.20
C VAL A 217 8.98 -0.63 13.78
N TYR A 218 10.30 -0.65 13.61
CA TYR A 218 10.91 -0.94 12.32
C TYR A 218 10.50 -2.34 11.81
N LEU A 219 10.46 -3.36 12.67
CA LEU A 219 10.06 -4.72 12.29
C LEU A 219 8.60 -4.79 11.78
N LYS A 220 7.73 -3.86 12.18
CA LYS A 220 6.34 -3.80 11.68
C LYS A 220 6.24 -3.30 10.25
N GLU A 221 7.23 -2.55 9.75
CA GLU A 221 7.19 -1.97 8.40
C GLU A 221 7.62 -2.93 7.28
N ARG A 222 8.21 -4.10 7.61
CA ARG A 222 8.60 -5.14 6.65
C ARG A 222 9.48 -4.60 5.50
N MET A 223 10.49 -3.81 5.86
CA MET A 223 11.46 -3.26 4.91
C MET A 223 12.58 -4.26 4.61
N ALA A 224 13.15 -4.16 3.42
CA ALA A 224 14.33 -4.91 3.01
C ALA A 224 15.64 -4.28 3.53
N VAL A 225 15.65 -2.96 3.75
CA VAL A 225 16.83 -2.24 4.30
C VAL A 225 17.10 -2.73 5.71
N PRO A 226 18.26 -3.34 6.03
CA PRO A 226 18.52 -3.94 7.34
C PRO A 226 18.46 -2.92 8.49
N TRP A 227 17.96 -3.35 9.66
CA TRP A 227 17.90 -2.50 10.86
C TRP A 227 19.24 -1.86 11.23
N ARG A 228 20.35 -2.56 11.00
CA ARG A 228 21.70 -2.04 11.29
C ARG A 228 21.98 -0.75 10.51
N GLU A 229 21.63 -0.71 9.24
CA GLU A 229 21.87 0.46 8.38
C GLU A 229 21.00 1.63 8.82
N VAL A 230 19.72 1.37 9.15
CA VAL A 230 18.80 2.39 9.71
C VAL A 230 19.29 2.90 11.07
N LEU A 231 19.78 2.01 11.94
CA LEU A 231 20.33 2.38 13.24
C LEU A 231 21.58 3.26 13.09
N TRP A 232 22.46 2.95 12.15
CA TRP A 232 23.61 3.81 11.85
C TRP A 232 23.19 5.18 11.31
N ALA A 233 22.17 5.23 10.46
CA ALA A 233 21.60 6.49 10.01
C ALA A 233 21.03 7.31 11.16
N LEU A 234 20.27 6.69 12.07
CA LEU A 234 19.74 7.34 13.28
C LEU A 234 20.86 7.89 14.17
N ARG A 235 21.95 7.14 14.37
CA ARG A 235 23.11 7.62 15.13
C ARG A 235 23.83 8.78 14.46
N ARG A 236 23.96 8.78 13.12
CA ARG A 236 24.50 9.93 12.37
C ARG A 236 23.59 11.15 12.48
N LEU A 237 22.28 10.96 12.46
CA LEU A 237 21.30 12.05 12.67
C LEU A 237 21.41 12.62 14.09
N GLU A 238 21.60 11.76 15.09
CA GLU A 238 21.82 12.19 16.48
C GLU A 238 23.15 12.95 16.64
N ALA A 239 24.23 12.45 16.05
CA ALA A 239 25.53 13.12 16.08
C ALA A 239 25.49 14.51 15.43
N ARG A 240 24.62 14.71 14.43
CA ARG A 240 24.32 16.01 13.82
C ARG A 240 23.39 16.90 14.66
N GLY A 241 22.85 16.38 15.75
CA GLY A 241 21.89 17.09 16.62
C GLY A 241 20.49 17.23 16.03
N LEU A 242 20.15 16.48 14.97
CA LEU A 242 18.83 16.57 14.31
C LEU A 242 17.76 15.76 15.04
N ILE A 243 18.18 14.72 15.76
CA ILE A 243 17.31 13.85 16.55
C ILE A 243 17.95 13.57 17.89
N ARG A 244 17.19 12.98 18.82
CA ARG A 244 17.68 12.61 20.14
C ARG A 244 17.53 11.11 20.39
N GLY A 245 18.60 10.45 20.80
CA GLY A 245 18.59 9.11 21.36
C GLY A 245 18.23 9.13 22.85
N GLY A 246 17.51 8.11 23.32
CA GLY A 246 17.17 7.97 24.73
C GLY A 246 16.09 6.93 25.02
N HIS A 247 15.44 7.10 26.17
CA HIS A 247 14.30 6.29 26.61
C HIS A 247 13.10 7.21 26.79
N PHE A 248 12.24 7.28 25.78
CA PHE A 248 11.08 8.18 25.77
C PHE A 248 9.81 7.50 26.27
N VAL A 249 9.65 6.21 25.95
CA VAL A 249 8.48 5.40 26.30
C VAL A 249 8.90 4.25 27.20
N THR A 250 8.23 4.12 28.35
CA THR A 250 8.44 3.05 29.32
C THR A 250 7.90 1.70 28.84
N GLY A 251 8.50 0.59 29.28
CA GLY A 251 8.04 -0.76 28.94
C GLY A 251 8.50 -1.26 27.56
N LEU A 252 9.31 -0.47 26.85
CA LEU A 252 9.96 -0.85 25.61
C LEU A 252 11.45 -1.03 25.85
N THR A 253 12.03 -2.05 25.21
CA THR A 253 13.44 -2.38 25.33
C THR A 253 14.24 -1.80 24.16
N GLY A 254 15.50 -1.47 24.43
CA GLY A 254 16.44 -0.96 23.43
C GLY A 254 16.43 0.56 23.26
N GLU A 255 17.36 1.02 22.43
CA GLU A 255 17.59 2.42 22.10
C GLU A 255 16.40 2.99 21.32
N GLN A 256 15.90 4.17 21.74
CA GLN A 256 14.80 4.86 21.08
C GLN A 256 15.31 6.19 20.52
N PHE A 257 14.75 6.59 19.38
CA PHE A 257 15.10 7.83 18.70
C PHE A 257 13.83 8.63 18.43
N ALA A 258 13.89 9.94 18.67
CA ALA A 258 12.79 10.85 18.38
C ALA A 258 13.30 12.16 17.79
N GLU A 259 12.51 12.77 16.91
CA GLU A 259 12.78 14.11 16.41
C GLU A 259 12.62 15.13 17.56
N GLU A 260 13.43 16.19 17.56
CA GLU A 260 13.40 17.21 18.60
C GLU A 260 12.01 17.88 18.73
N SER A 261 11.34 18.12 17.60
CA SER A 261 9.98 18.65 17.51
C SER A 261 8.93 17.77 18.22
N THR A 262 9.19 16.47 18.35
CA THR A 262 8.27 15.50 18.96
C THR A 262 8.39 15.46 20.49
N LEU A 263 9.53 15.88 21.06
CA LEU A 263 9.80 15.79 22.50
C LEU A 263 8.82 16.59 23.37
N PRO A 264 8.41 17.83 23.03
CA PRO A 264 7.42 18.57 23.81
C PRO A 264 6.07 17.84 23.90
N LEU A 265 5.63 17.21 22.81
CA LEU A 265 4.36 16.46 22.76
C LEU A 265 4.40 15.23 23.68
N LEU A 266 5.54 14.53 23.73
CA LEU A 266 5.73 13.38 24.62
C LEU A 266 5.74 13.82 26.10
N ARG A 267 6.39 14.94 26.41
CA ARG A 267 6.40 15.51 27.77
C ARG A 267 5.01 15.94 28.22
N ALA A 268 4.24 16.59 27.35
CA ALA A 268 2.86 17.00 27.64
C ALA A 268 1.97 15.78 27.94
N ARG A 269 2.09 14.70 27.17
CA ARG A 269 1.36 13.45 27.44
C ARG A 269 1.77 12.77 28.74
N ARG A 270 3.07 12.77 29.06
CA ARG A 270 3.56 12.25 30.35
C ARG A 270 2.94 13.03 31.51
N ALA A 271 2.97 14.36 31.45
CA ALA A 271 2.40 15.23 32.48
C ALA A 271 0.89 14.99 32.69
N ALA A 272 0.12 14.86 31.60
CA ALA A 272 -1.30 14.54 31.64
C ALA A 272 -1.58 13.14 32.23
N GLY A 273 -0.76 12.14 31.92
CA GLY A 273 -0.87 10.79 32.49
C GLY A 273 -0.54 10.74 33.98
N THR A 274 0.46 11.48 34.45
CA THR A 274 0.76 11.59 35.89
C THR A 274 -0.30 12.37 36.66
N ALA A 275 -0.91 13.40 36.07
CA ALA A 275 -2.01 14.13 36.70
C ALA A 275 -3.28 13.29 36.86
N GLY A 276 -3.59 12.42 35.88
CA GLY A 276 -4.71 11.47 35.98
C GLY A 276 -4.49 10.37 37.02
N SER A 277 -3.24 9.95 37.24
CA SER A 277 -2.89 8.92 38.23
C SER A 277 -2.84 9.43 39.68
N GLN A 278 -2.75 10.75 39.90
CA GLN A 278 -2.81 11.35 41.25
C GLN A 278 -4.23 11.78 41.66
N ALA A 279 -5.19 11.73 40.74
CA ALA A 279 -6.58 12.10 40.95
C ALA A 279 -7.54 10.88 41.04
N SER A 280 -7.01 9.66 41.15
CA SER A 280 -7.77 8.42 41.38
C SER A 280 -7.37 7.77 42.70
#